data_AF-A0AAD5Y0W7-F1
#
_entry.id   AF-A0AAD5Y0W7-F1
#
_cell.length_a   1.000
_cell.length_b   1.000
_cell.length_c   1.000
_cell.angle_alpha   90.00
_cell.angle_beta   90.00
_cell.angle_gamma   90.00
#
_symmetry.space_group_name_H-M   'P 1'
#
loop_
_entity.id
_entity.type
_entity.pdbx_description
1 polymer ?
#
loop_
_entity_poly.entity_id
_entity_poly.type
_entity_poly.pdbx_seq_one_letter_code
_entity_poly.pdbx_strand_id
1 'polypeptide(L)'
;MPYTENALESEQQNLSIKSKASLNVICDTLIELYLGKNNKYEKENDDSHLKYENYALDLFKHSLTIFDYEKSLVLCKLRKFDDGVNYLFLKLKLYKEVIQFHVEKKNFDMLIKFCKEQNNPELWIEAINCFSEITNFSDDGKNLELNNLNFALKEILSQIEELNLLTPLQVLKILSKNECITIGMIKDYIIRRVENDKQILEDDQKLIKSYQEETLKIKQSLLDLKRPVIFQVSKCDLCERPLDIPTVHFMCKHSFHQRCMQEDIKECPICGPEQSIIRDLIKSQKENANNHELYLTTLESKRVDERFNYISEMFSKNVFRKL
;
A
#
# COMPACT_ATOMS: atom_id res chain seq x y z
N MET A 1 -4.64 -55.01 -21.72
CA MET A 1 -5.85 -54.63 -20.96
C MET A 1 -5.48 -53.55 -19.94
N PRO A 2 -5.52 -52.25 -20.30
CA PRO A 2 -5.21 -51.15 -19.37
C PRO A 2 -6.46 -50.50 -18.76
N TYR A 3 -7.63 -51.13 -18.84
CA TYR A 3 -8.92 -50.51 -18.51
C TYR A 3 -9.40 -50.71 -17.07
N THR A 4 -8.70 -51.48 -16.23
CA THR A 4 -9.20 -51.85 -14.89
C THR A 4 -8.62 -51.05 -13.73
N GLU A 5 -7.43 -50.46 -13.85
CA GLU A 5 -6.83 -49.65 -12.76
C GLU A 5 -7.43 -48.23 -12.68
N ASN A 6 -7.74 -47.60 -13.83
CA ASN A 6 -8.42 -46.29 -13.85
C ASN A 6 -9.87 -46.34 -13.29
N ALA A 7 -10.52 -47.49 -13.34
CA ALA A 7 -11.89 -47.64 -12.83
C ALA A 7 -11.93 -47.64 -11.29
N LEU A 8 -10.97 -48.31 -10.64
CA LEU A 8 -10.87 -48.38 -9.18
C LEU A 8 -10.45 -47.05 -8.54
N GLU A 9 -9.55 -46.28 -9.15
CA GLU A 9 -9.21 -44.92 -8.68
C GLU A 9 -10.39 -43.95 -8.83
N SER A 10 -11.16 -44.06 -9.93
CA SER A 10 -12.36 -43.26 -10.15
C SER A 10 -13.51 -43.62 -9.19
N GLU A 11 -13.64 -44.89 -8.79
CA GLU A 11 -14.65 -45.34 -7.82
C GLU A 11 -14.30 -44.91 -6.39
N GLN A 12 -13.03 -44.96 -5.99
CA GLN A 12 -12.58 -44.48 -4.68
C GLN A 12 -12.71 -42.96 -4.52
N GLN A 13 -12.43 -42.19 -5.58
CA GLN A 13 -12.76 -40.75 -5.61
C GLN A 13 -14.28 -40.51 -5.51
N ASN A 14 -15.09 -41.26 -6.26
CA ASN A 14 -16.55 -41.12 -6.24
C ASN A 14 -17.19 -41.51 -4.89
N LEU A 15 -16.67 -42.51 -4.18
CA LEU A 15 -17.09 -42.88 -2.82
C LEU A 15 -16.73 -41.81 -1.77
N SER A 16 -15.57 -41.16 -1.90
CA SER A 16 -15.17 -40.02 -1.06
C SER A 16 -16.03 -38.77 -1.32
N ILE A 17 -16.46 -38.57 -2.57
CA ILE A 17 -17.33 -37.46 -2.96
C ILE A 17 -18.76 -37.68 -2.46
N LYS A 18 -19.28 -38.92 -2.52
CA LYS A 18 -20.63 -39.27 -2.02
C LYS A 18 -20.76 -39.18 -0.50
N SER A 19 -19.72 -39.54 0.24
CA SER A 19 -19.70 -39.42 1.71
C SER A 19 -19.64 -37.96 2.15
N LYS A 20 -18.86 -37.12 1.45
CA LYS A 20 -18.85 -35.65 1.65
C LYS A 20 -20.19 -35.00 1.30
N ALA A 21 -20.82 -35.39 0.20
CA ALA A 21 -22.14 -34.87 -0.17
C ALA A 21 -23.24 -35.25 0.84
N SER A 22 -23.17 -36.46 1.41
CA SER A 22 -24.10 -36.89 2.46
C SER A 22 -23.85 -36.13 3.77
N LEU A 23 -22.58 -35.85 4.08
CA LEU A 23 -22.21 -35.05 5.23
C LEU A 23 -22.68 -33.59 5.07
N ASN A 24 -22.55 -32.98 3.87
CA ASN A 24 -23.08 -31.64 3.53
C ASN A 24 -24.58 -31.56 3.84
N VAL A 25 -25.36 -32.53 3.42
CA VAL A 25 -26.81 -32.53 3.63
C VAL A 25 -27.16 -32.67 5.11
N ILE A 26 -26.45 -33.51 5.87
CA ILE A 26 -26.63 -33.64 7.33
C ILE A 26 -26.27 -32.33 8.04
N CYS A 27 -25.20 -31.71 7.57
CA CYS A 27 -24.66 -30.45 8.03
C CYS A 27 -25.63 -29.27 7.78
N ASP A 28 -26.10 -29.13 6.54
CA ASP A 28 -27.11 -28.13 6.15
C ASP A 28 -28.44 -28.35 6.90
N THR A 29 -28.89 -29.60 7.06
CA THR A 29 -30.11 -29.92 7.83
C THR A 29 -29.94 -29.70 9.33
N LEU A 30 -28.75 -29.92 9.90
CA LEU A 30 -28.45 -29.57 11.29
C LEU A 30 -28.45 -28.06 11.49
N ILE A 31 -27.89 -27.29 10.56
CA ILE A 31 -27.99 -25.82 10.58
C ILE A 31 -29.45 -25.38 10.47
N GLU A 32 -30.22 -25.98 9.56
CA GLU A 32 -31.66 -25.71 9.44
C GLU A 32 -32.43 -26.10 10.70
N LEU A 33 -32.01 -27.12 11.45
CA LEU A 33 -32.63 -27.53 12.71
C LEU A 33 -32.20 -26.64 13.89
N TYR A 34 -30.93 -26.23 13.95
CA TYR A 34 -30.42 -25.33 14.98
C TYR A 34 -30.93 -23.89 14.81
N LEU A 35 -31.06 -23.42 13.56
CA LEU A 35 -31.62 -22.11 13.22
C LEU A 35 -33.13 -22.15 12.95
N GLY A 36 -33.71 -23.34 12.80
CA GLY A 36 -35.12 -23.57 12.58
C GLY A 36 -35.89 -23.59 13.90
N LYS A 37 -36.94 -22.78 13.98
CA LYS A 37 -37.95 -22.89 15.05
C LYS A 37 -38.77 -24.18 14.87
N ASN A 38 -38.19 -25.34 15.13
CA ASN A 38 -38.93 -26.60 15.15
C ASN A 38 -39.49 -26.99 16.52
N ASN A 39 -39.34 -26.14 17.54
CA ASN A 39 -40.17 -26.25 18.73
C ASN A 39 -41.17 -25.10 18.77
N LYS A 40 -42.44 -25.43 18.49
CA LYS A 40 -43.63 -24.63 18.80
C LYS A 40 -43.80 -24.33 20.31
N TYR A 41 -42.75 -24.50 21.13
CA TYR A 41 -42.78 -24.48 22.59
C TYR A 41 -41.83 -23.49 23.27
N GLU A 42 -40.99 -22.74 22.56
CA GLU A 42 -40.08 -21.79 23.19
C GLU A 42 -40.52 -20.36 22.92
N LYS A 43 -41.48 -19.90 23.73
CA LYS A 43 -41.75 -18.46 23.91
C LYS A 43 -41.22 -17.94 25.25
N GLU A 44 -40.47 -18.73 26.03
CA GLU A 44 -40.20 -18.36 27.43
C GLU A 44 -38.75 -18.51 27.93
N ASN A 45 -37.76 -18.91 27.13
CA ASN A 45 -36.35 -18.95 27.60
C ASN A 45 -35.35 -18.44 26.54
N ASP A 46 -34.99 -17.16 26.59
CA ASP A 46 -33.94 -16.54 25.75
C ASP A 46 -32.58 -17.30 25.83
N ASP A 47 -32.29 -17.95 26.96
CA ASP A 47 -31.05 -18.70 27.20
C ASP A 47 -30.91 -19.98 26.35
N SER A 48 -32.01 -20.53 25.85
CA SER A 48 -31.98 -21.74 25.02
C SER A 48 -31.63 -21.41 23.57
N HIS A 49 -32.18 -20.32 23.04
CA HIS A 49 -31.89 -19.83 21.69
C HIS A 49 -30.41 -19.42 21.54
N LEU A 50 -29.84 -18.71 22.52
CA LEU A 50 -28.44 -18.31 22.50
C LEU A 50 -27.48 -19.52 22.51
N LYS A 51 -27.89 -20.63 23.15
CA LYS A 51 -27.10 -21.88 23.17
C LYS A 51 -27.09 -22.55 21.80
N TYR A 52 -28.23 -22.65 21.11
CA TYR A 52 -28.30 -23.22 19.76
C TYR A 52 -27.58 -22.36 18.72
N GLU A 53 -27.61 -21.03 18.89
CA GLU A 53 -26.82 -20.09 18.09
C GLU A 53 -25.31 -20.27 18.32
N ASN A 54 -24.87 -20.45 19.57
CA ASN A 54 -23.48 -20.77 19.88
C ASN A 54 -23.05 -22.15 19.33
N TYR A 55 -23.92 -23.16 19.40
CA TYR A 55 -23.66 -24.46 18.77
C TYR A 55 -23.57 -24.36 17.25
N ALA A 56 -24.38 -23.50 16.61
CA ALA A 56 -24.26 -23.22 15.19
C ALA A 56 -22.92 -22.50 14.88
N LEU A 57 -22.48 -21.54 15.70
CA LEU A 57 -21.16 -20.90 15.57
C LEU A 57 -20.01 -21.88 15.76
N ASP A 58 -20.10 -22.77 16.72
CA ASP A 58 -19.08 -23.79 16.93
C ASP A 58 -19.07 -24.81 15.78
N LEU A 59 -20.25 -25.14 15.22
CA LEU A 59 -20.36 -25.91 13.99
C LEU A 59 -19.66 -25.20 12.83
N PHE A 60 -19.88 -23.90 12.66
CA PHE A 60 -19.22 -23.07 11.64
C PHE A 60 -17.69 -22.98 11.85
N LYS A 61 -17.21 -22.98 13.11
CA LYS A 61 -15.78 -22.93 13.45
C LYS A 61 -15.06 -24.25 13.23
N HIS A 62 -15.70 -25.37 13.53
CA HIS A 62 -15.07 -26.69 13.50
C HIS A 62 -15.21 -27.42 12.16
N SER A 63 -16.19 -27.05 11.32
CA SER A 63 -16.42 -27.72 10.05
C SER A 63 -15.72 -27.05 8.86
N LEU A 64 -14.45 -27.38 8.68
CA LEU A 64 -13.59 -26.69 7.73
C LEU A 64 -13.85 -26.93 6.23
N THR A 65 -14.86 -27.69 5.75
CA THR A 65 -14.95 -27.93 4.28
C THR A 65 -16.28 -28.40 3.67
N ILE A 66 -17.36 -28.67 4.42
CA ILE A 66 -18.46 -29.49 3.89
C ILE A 66 -19.83 -28.85 4.23
N PHE A 67 -20.03 -27.59 3.85
CA PHE A 67 -21.33 -26.91 3.89
C PHE A 67 -21.49 -26.00 2.67
N ASP A 68 -22.73 -25.81 2.23
CA ASP A 68 -23.06 -24.79 1.24
C ASP A 68 -23.12 -23.42 1.93
N TYR A 69 -22.03 -22.67 1.81
CA TYR A 69 -21.89 -21.35 2.43
C TYR A 69 -22.96 -20.34 1.96
N GLU A 70 -23.45 -20.47 0.72
CA GLU A 70 -24.47 -19.58 0.17
C GLU A 70 -25.85 -19.88 0.78
N LYS A 71 -26.21 -21.16 0.87
CA LYS A 71 -27.45 -21.56 1.56
C LYS A 71 -27.42 -21.22 3.04
N SER A 72 -26.29 -21.47 3.70
CA SER A 72 -26.10 -21.13 5.11
C SER A 72 -26.22 -19.62 5.34
N LEU A 73 -25.71 -18.80 4.42
CA LEU A 73 -25.85 -17.34 4.50
C LEU A 73 -27.32 -16.89 4.34
N VAL A 74 -28.06 -17.49 3.40
CA VAL A 74 -29.50 -17.21 3.23
C VAL A 74 -30.27 -17.60 4.48
N LEU A 75 -29.98 -18.76 5.07
CA LEU A 75 -30.61 -19.22 6.32
C LEU A 75 -30.32 -18.28 7.50
N CYS A 76 -29.06 -17.86 7.67
CA CYS A 76 -28.68 -16.91 8.72
C CYS A 76 -29.36 -15.54 8.52
N LYS A 77 -29.44 -15.03 7.28
CA LYS A 77 -30.16 -13.78 6.95
C LYS A 77 -31.67 -13.89 7.20
N LEU A 78 -32.31 -15.00 6.82
CA LEU A 78 -33.74 -15.23 7.04
C LEU A 78 -34.11 -15.30 8.53
N ARG A 79 -33.17 -15.71 9.38
CA ARG A 79 -33.37 -15.89 10.83
C ARG A 79 -32.86 -14.74 11.69
N LYS A 80 -32.25 -13.71 11.09
CA LYS A 80 -31.60 -12.58 11.79
C LYS A 80 -30.47 -13.04 12.73
N PHE A 81 -29.74 -14.08 12.35
CA PHE A 81 -28.60 -14.55 13.14
C PHE A 81 -27.33 -13.79 12.78
N ASP A 82 -27.08 -12.71 13.52
CA ASP A 82 -26.10 -11.68 13.14
C ASP A 82 -24.64 -12.17 13.21
N ASP A 83 -24.31 -12.93 14.26
CA ASP A 83 -22.95 -13.44 14.46
C ASP A 83 -22.56 -14.49 13.42
N GLY A 84 -23.51 -15.33 13.00
CA GLY A 84 -23.31 -16.29 11.92
C GLY A 84 -23.19 -15.65 10.55
N VAL A 85 -23.96 -14.59 10.27
CA VAL A 85 -23.81 -13.81 9.03
C VAL A 85 -22.41 -13.19 8.95
N ASN A 86 -21.94 -12.56 10.03
CA ASN A 86 -20.60 -11.98 10.08
C ASN A 86 -19.52 -13.06 9.88
N TYR A 87 -19.62 -14.20 10.57
CA TYR A 87 -18.68 -15.30 10.41
C TYR A 87 -18.63 -15.85 8.98
N LEU A 88 -19.79 -16.06 8.35
CA LEU A 88 -19.88 -16.57 6.99
C LEU A 88 -19.33 -15.58 5.97
N PHE A 89 -19.60 -14.28 6.13
CA PHE A 89 -19.02 -13.26 5.27
C PHE A 89 -17.48 -13.18 5.38
N LEU A 90 -16.94 -13.31 6.60
CA LEU A 90 -15.50 -13.37 6.83
C LEU A 90 -14.87 -14.60 6.15
N LYS A 91 -15.55 -15.76 6.20
CA LYS A 91 -15.07 -16.99 5.54
C LYS A 91 -15.15 -16.92 4.02
N LEU A 92 -16.19 -16.28 3.48
CA LEU A 92 -16.38 -16.10 2.04
C LEU A 92 -15.56 -14.93 1.46
N LYS A 93 -14.83 -14.17 2.31
CA LYS A 93 -14.09 -12.96 1.93
C LYS A 93 -14.97 -11.91 1.24
N LEU A 94 -16.25 -11.88 1.59
CA LEU A 94 -17.24 -10.91 1.11
C LEU A 94 -17.18 -9.65 1.96
N TYR A 95 -16.09 -8.91 1.81
CA TYR A 95 -15.74 -7.81 2.72
C TYR A 95 -16.68 -6.60 2.60
N LYS A 96 -17.19 -6.32 1.40
CA LYS A 96 -18.19 -5.27 1.14
C LYS A 96 -19.45 -5.52 1.96
N GLU A 97 -19.90 -6.76 1.97
CA GLU A 97 -21.11 -7.22 2.63
C GLU A 97 -20.94 -7.24 4.16
N VAL A 98 -19.73 -7.52 4.68
CA VAL A 98 -19.40 -7.34 6.10
C VAL A 98 -19.57 -5.89 6.52
N ILE A 99 -19.00 -4.96 5.73
CA ILE A 99 -19.06 -3.52 6.03
C ILE A 99 -20.50 -3.04 6.03
N GLN A 100 -21.27 -3.38 4.98
CA GLN A 100 -22.68 -3.01 4.89
C GLN A 100 -23.49 -3.58 6.07
N PHE A 101 -23.24 -4.83 6.46
CA PHE A 101 -23.92 -5.48 7.58
C PHE A 101 -23.63 -4.79 8.93
N HIS A 102 -22.37 -4.47 9.22
CA HIS A 102 -22.02 -3.76 10.46
C HIS A 102 -22.54 -2.32 10.47
N VAL A 103 -22.63 -1.68 9.31
CA VAL A 103 -23.23 -0.34 9.15
C VAL A 103 -24.74 -0.39 9.39
N GLU A 104 -25.46 -1.37 8.83
CA GLU A 104 -26.90 -1.59 9.07
C GLU A 104 -27.20 -1.86 10.55
N LYS A 105 -26.32 -2.58 11.24
CA LYS A 105 -26.43 -2.90 12.68
C LYS A 105 -25.87 -1.81 13.60
N LYS A 106 -25.30 -0.72 13.05
CA LYS A 106 -24.66 0.38 13.78
C LYS A 106 -23.49 -0.04 14.69
N ASN A 107 -22.83 -1.16 14.38
CA ASN A 107 -21.71 -1.70 15.14
C ASN A 107 -20.37 -1.15 14.62
N PHE A 108 -20.12 0.15 14.83
CA PHE A 108 -18.97 0.84 14.24
C PHE A 108 -17.61 0.40 14.82
N ASP A 109 -17.54 0.00 16.08
CA ASP A 109 -16.30 -0.46 16.72
C ASP A 109 -15.77 -1.75 16.12
N MET A 110 -16.67 -2.68 15.78
CA MET A 110 -16.32 -3.96 15.15
C MET A 110 -15.88 -3.76 13.71
N LEU A 111 -16.48 -2.79 13.00
CA LEU A 111 -16.06 -2.40 11.65
C LEU A 111 -14.63 -1.86 11.64
N ILE A 112 -14.27 -0.98 12.59
CA ILE A 112 -12.91 -0.43 12.68
C ILE A 112 -11.89 -1.53 12.99
N LYS A 113 -12.20 -2.43 13.93
CA LYS A 113 -11.35 -3.60 14.23
C LYS A 113 -11.17 -4.48 12.99
N PHE A 114 -12.26 -4.77 12.29
CA PHE A 114 -12.22 -5.56 11.07
C PHE A 114 -11.37 -4.91 9.97
N CYS A 115 -11.52 -3.61 9.73
CA CYS A 115 -10.71 -2.88 8.75
C CYS A 115 -9.21 -2.86 9.13
N LYS A 116 -8.90 -2.74 10.43
CA LYS A 116 -7.52 -2.82 10.94
C LYS A 116 -6.92 -4.21 10.79
N GLU A 117 -7.69 -5.27 11.05
CA GLU A 117 -7.23 -6.66 10.95
C GLU A 117 -6.98 -7.11 9.50
N GLN A 118 -7.82 -6.68 8.56
CA GLN A 118 -7.68 -7.06 7.14
C GLN A 118 -6.62 -6.25 6.40
N ASN A 119 -6.21 -5.08 6.94
CA ASN A 119 -5.18 -4.20 6.38
C ASN A 119 -5.31 -3.94 4.86
N ASN A 120 -6.55 -3.94 4.35
CA ASN A 120 -6.82 -3.68 2.94
C ASN A 120 -7.31 -2.23 2.77
N PRO A 121 -6.56 -1.37 2.05
CA PRO A 121 -6.94 0.01 1.81
C PRO A 121 -8.34 0.23 1.21
N GLU A 122 -8.78 -0.67 0.34
CA GLU A 122 -10.08 -0.55 -0.34
C GLU A 122 -11.25 -0.62 0.65
N LEU A 123 -11.09 -1.33 1.76
CA LEU A 123 -12.11 -1.48 2.80
C LEU A 123 -12.40 -0.16 3.51
N TRP A 124 -11.40 0.70 3.69
CA TRP A 124 -11.61 2.02 4.27
C TRP A 124 -12.42 2.94 3.34
N ILE A 125 -12.24 2.80 2.03
CA ILE A 125 -13.00 3.54 1.02
C ILE A 125 -14.46 3.05 1.00
N GLU A 126 -14.66 1.74 1.04
CA GLU A 126 -15.99 1.11 1.12
C GLU A 126 -16.69 1.45 2.41
N ALA A 127 -15.98 1.47 3.54
CA ALA A 127 -16.49 1.93 4.81
C ALA A 127 -17.06 3.34 4.67
N ILE A 128 -16.26 4.33 4.21
CA ILE A 128 -16.75 5.71 4.01
C ILE A 128 -17.95 5.78 3.07
N ASN A 129 -17.96 4.99 1.98
CA ASN A 129 -19.12 4.94 1.09
C ASN A 129 -20.38 4.42 1.79
N CYS A 130 -20.27 3.36 2.60
CA CYS A 130 -21.40 2.85 3.38
C CYS A 130 -21.84 3.82 4.47
N PHE A 131 -20.90 4.55 5.09
CA PHE A 131 -21.22 5.67 5.99
C PHE A 131 -22.00 6.79 5.29
N SER A 132 -21.89 6.89 3.96
CA SER A 132 -22.67 7.85 3.16
C SER A 132 -24.12 7.44 2.86
N GLU A 133 -24.51 6.22 3.25
CA GLU A 133 -25.85 5.68 3.04
C GLU A 133 -26.66 5.62 4.34
N ILE A 134 -26.08 6.05 5.47
CA ILE A 134 -26.76 6.02 6.78
C ILE A 134 -27.74 7.19 6.88
N THR A 135 -29.00 6.93 6.53
CA THR A 135 -30.09 7.92 6.63
C THR A 135 -31.02 7.71 7.83
N ASN A 136 -30.93 6.57 8.52
CA ASN A 136 -31.97 6.10 9.44
C ASN A 136 -31.54 6.20 10.91
N PHE A 137 -31.47 7.43 11.44
CA PHE A 137 -31.36 7.65 12.89
C PHE A 137 -32.75 7.74 13.51
N SER A 138 -33.06 6.80 14.41
CA SER A 138 -34.30 6.78 15.21
C SER A 138 -34.35 8.00 16.14
N ASP A 139 -35.49 8.70 16.17
CA ASP A 139 -35.69 9.98 16.88
C ASP A 139 -35.35 9.94 18.38
N ASP A 140 -35.50 8.79 19.04
CA ASP A 140 -35.36 8.65 20.49
C ASP A 140 -33.90 8.50 20.99
N GLY A 141 -32.91 8.40 20.08
CA GLY A 141 -31.49 8.14 20.42
C GLY A 141 -30.46 8.92 19.60
N LYS A 142 -30.91 9.89 18.80
CA LYS A 142 -30.10 10.60 17.78
C LYS A 142 -28.74 11.08 18.27
N ASN A 143 -28.66 11.64 19.48
CA ASN A 143 -27.41 12.23 19.97
C ASN A 143 -26.32 11.19 20.28
N LEU A 144 -26.69 10.02 20.81
CA LEU A 144 -25.72 8.98 21.15
C LEU A 144 -25.23 8.27 19.88
N GLU A 145 -26.14 7.96 18.97
CA GLU A 145 -25.82 7.32 17.69
C GLU A 145 -24.97 8.25 16.79
N LEU A 146 -25.27 9.56 16.79
CA LEU A 146 -24.51 10.57 16.07
C LEU A 146 -23.11 10.79 16.66
N ASN A 147 -22.96 10.70 18.00
CA ASN A 147 -21.66 10.78 18.66
C ASN A 147 -20.79 9.55 18.36
N ASN A 148 -21.37 8.35 18.37
CA ASN A 148 -20.67 7.12 17.99
C ASN A 148 -20.28 7.14 16.50
N LEU A 149 -21.16 7.64 15.64
CA LEU A 149 -20.86 7.89 14.22
C LEU A 149 -19.69 8.86 14.07
N ASN A 150 -19.68 9.98 14.80
CA ASN A 150 -18.62 10.98 14.75
C ASN A 150 -17.27 10.39 15.18
N PHE A 151 -17.25 9.60 16.26
CA PHE A 151 -16.04 8.90 16.71
C PHE A 151 -15.52 7.93 15.65
N ALA A 152 -16.40 7.10 15.09
CA ALA A 152 -16.03 6.15 14.06
C ALA A 152 -15.53 6.82 12.77
N LEU A 153 -16.21 7.90 12.36
CA LEU A 153 -15.84 8.70 11.20
C LEU A 153 -14.47 9.37 11.39
N LYS A 154 -14.17 9.90 12.58
CA LYS A 154 -12.85 10.47 12.90
C LYS A 154 -11.75 9.42 12.82
N GLU A 155 -12.00 8.22 13.33
CA GLU A 155 -11.02 7.12 13.29
C GLU A 155 -10.77 6.66 11.85
N ILE A 156 -11.82 6.47 11.06
CA ILE A 156 -11.72 6.09 9.65
C ILE A 156 -11.01 7.18 8.83
N LEU A 157 -11.35 8.45 9.04
CA LEU A 157 -10.67 9.56 8.37
C LEU A 157 -9.19 9.64 8.74
N SER A 158 -8.83 9.34 9.99
CA SER A 158 -7.43 9.32 10.44
C SER A 158 -6.66 8.17 9.78
N GLN A 159 -7.26 6.99 9.65
CA GLN A 159 -6.64 5.85 8.94
C GLN A 159 -6.50 6.11 7.43
N ILE A 160 -7.48 6.79 6.82
CA ILE A 160 -7.38 7.21 5.41
C ILE A 160 -6.33 8.29 5.22
N GLU A 161 -6.12 9.15 6.22
CA GLU A 161 -5.04 10.14 6.23
C GLU A 161 -3.66 9.46 6.25
N GLU A 162 -3.46 8.51 7.16
CA GLU A 162 -2.21 7.74 7.29
C GLU A 162 -1.88 6.96 6.00
N LEU A 163 -2.90 6.35 5.41
CA LEU A 163 -2.74 5.53 4.20
C LEU A 163 -2.79 6.34 2.89
N ASN A 164 -3.03 7.65 2.94
CA ASN A 164 -3.13 8.54 1.77
C ASN A 164 -4.09 8.05 0.66
N LEU A 165 -5.24 7.48 1.05
CA LEU A 165 -6.10 6.75 0.11
C LEU A 165 -7.03 7.64 -0.71
N LEU A 166 -7.50 8.73 -0.11
CA LEU A 166 -8.47 9.63 -0.74
C LEU A 166 -8.04 11.08 -0.58
N THR A 167 -8.30 11.87 -1.61
CA THR A 167 -8.17 13.33 -1.54
C THR A 167 -9.30 13.92 -0.70
N PRO A 168 -9.09 15.08 -0.04
CA PRO A 168 -10.15 15.76 0.72
C PRO A 168 -11.41 16.03 -0.10
N LEU A 169 -11.26 16.29 -1.41
CA LEU A 169 -12.38 16.52 -2.33
C LEU A 169 -13.21 15.26 -2.57
N GLN A 170 -12.57 14.10 -2.69
CA GLN A 170 -13.27 12.82 -2.84
C GLN A 170 -14.04 12.48 -1.57
N VAL A 171 -13.42 12.64 -0.40
CA VAL A 171 -14.07 12.46 0.91
C VAL A 171 -15.30 13.36 1.03
N LEU A 172 -15.15 14.65 0.73
CA LEU A 172 -16.26 15.60 0.71
C LEU A 172 -17.38 15.18 -0.24
N LYS A 173 -17.05 14.74 -1.45
CA LYS A 173 -18.06 14.29 -2.42
C LYS A 173 -18.83 13.06 -1.93
N ILE A 174 -18.15 12.10 -1.31
CA ILE A 174 -18.81 10.91 -0.76
C ILE A 174 -19.72 11.29 0.40
N LEU A 175 -19.20 12.06 1.36
CA LEU A 175 -19.94 12.44 2.56
C LEU A 175 -21.08 13.43 2.27
N SER A 176 -20.96 14.26 1.22
CA SER A 176 -22.01 15.19 0.78
C SER A 176 -23.31 14.50 0.36
N LYS A 177 -23.27 13.19 0.08
CA LYS A 177 -24.46 12.42 -0.27
C LYS A 177 -25.44 12.26 0.88
N ASN A 178 -25.00 12.42 2.13
CA ASN A 178 -25.93 12.31 3.24
C ASN A 178 -26.00 13.50 4.18
N GLU A 179 -27.25 13.77 4.55
CA GLU A 179 -27.72 14.97 5.22
C GLU A 179 -27.39 14.98 6.73
N CYS A 180 -27.07 13.82 7.31
CA CYS A 180 -26.75 13.68 8.73
C CYS A 180 -25.33 14.10 9.08
N ILE A 181 -24.40 14.08 8.11
CA ILE A 181 -22.99 14.40 8.35
C ILE A 181 -22.78 15.89 8.18
N THR A 182 -22.59 16.58 9.30
CA THR A 182 -22.31 18.03 9.27
C THR A 182 -20.86 18.30 8.91
N ILE A 183 -20.62 19.37 8.15
CA ILE A 183 -19.26 19.84 7.81
C ILE A 183 -18.38 20.05 9.05
N GLY A 184 -18.98 20.35 10.21
CA GLY A 184 -18.28 20.48 11.48
C GLY A 184 -17.54 19.22 11.91
N MET A 185 -18.02 18.03 11.54
CA MET A 185 -17.37 16.75 11.88
C MET A 185 -16.10 16.49 11.06
N ILE A 186 -16.04 17.02 9.84
CA ILE A 186 -14.96 16.77 8.88
C ILE A 186 -14.00 17.97 8.80
N LYS A 187 -14.38 19.14 9.33
CA LYS A 187 -13.61 20.38 9.29
C LYS A 187 -12.18 20.20 9.82
N ASP A 188 -12.02 19.55 10.97
CA ASP A 188 -10.70 19.33 11.58
C ASP A 188 -9.81 18.41 10.72
N TYR A 189 -10.40 17.46 10.01
CA TYR A 189 -9.68 16.62 9.04
C TYR A 189 -9.23 17.44 7.82
N ILE A 190 -10.12 18.26 7.25
CA ILE A 190 -9.80 19.08 6.07
C ILE A 190 -8.72 20.10 6.40
N ILE A 191 -8.81 20.77 7.55
CA ILE A 191 -7.81 21.76 7.98
C ILE A 191 -6.44 21.10 8.10
N ARG A 192 -6.33 20.01 8.86
CA ARG A 192 -5.07 19.27 9.02
C ARG A 192 -4.50 18.81 7.68
N ARG A 193 -5.34 18.26 6.80
CA ARG A 193 -4.86 17.76 5.51
C ARG A 193 -4.38 18.89 4.59
N VAL A 194 -5.10 20.01 4.54
CA VAL A 194 -4.69 21.18 3.73
C VAL A 194 -3.42 21.81 4.28
N GLU A 195 -3.23 21.84 5.60
CA GLU A 195 -1.98 22.30 6.22
C GLU A 195 -0.80 21.38 5.89
N ASN A 196 -0.99 20.07 5.99
CA ASN A 196 0.01 19.07 5.60
C ASN A 196 0.39 19.20 4.11
N ASP A 197 -0.60 19.29 3.23
CA ASP A 197 -0.38 19.45 1.79
C ASP A 197 0.36 20.78 1.48
N LYS A 198 0.07 21.86 2.20
CA LYS A 198 0.81 23.14 2.08
C LYS A 198 2.27 22.98 2.51
N GLN A 199 2.54 22.28 3.61
CA GLN A 199 3.90 22.08 4.09
C GLN A 199 4.73 21.27 3.08
N ILE A 200 4.15 20.20 2.53
CA ILE A 200 4.79 19.40 1.46
C ILE A 200 5.11 20.28 0.26
N LEU A 201 4.15 21.12 -0.18
CA LEU A 201 4.37 22.06 -1.29
C LEU A 201 5.49 23.06 -1.00
N GLU A 202 5.59 23.59 0.21
CA GLU A 202 6.67 24.51 0.59
C GLU A 202 8.04 23.84 0.56
N ASP A 203 8.13 22.60 1.05
CA ASP A 203 9.38 21.84 1.06
C ASP A 203 9.81 21.44 -0.36
N ASP A 204 8.87 20.99 -1.19
CA ASP A 204 9.12 20.73 -2.62
C ASP A 204 9.59 22.00 -3.34
N GLN A 205 8.99 23.16 -3.06
CA GLN A 205 9.42 24.43 -3.63
C GLN A 205 10.85 24.82 -3.20
N LYS A 206 11.24 24.57 -1.95
CA LYS A 206 12.61 24.80 -1.48
C LYS A 206 13.59 23.88 -2.22
N LEU A 207 13.24 22.61 -2.39
CA LEU A 207 14.04 21.62 -3.10
C LEU A 207 14.22 21.99 -4.58
N ILE A 208 13.14 22.44 -5.22
CA ILE A 208 13.19 22.92 -6.61
C ILE A 208 14.12 24.12 -6.73
N LYS A 209 14.07 25.08 -5.80
CA LYS A 209 14.96 26.25 -5.79
C LYS A 209 16.42 25.85 -5.61
N SER A 210 16.74 24.95 -4.67
CA SER A 210 18.12 24.50 -4.48
C SER A 210 18.67 23.78 -5.72
N TYR A 211 17.90 22.89 -6.34
CA TYR A 211 18.30 22.22 -7.58
C TYR A 211 18.44 23.19 -8.76
N GLN A 212 17.60 24.23 -8.85
CA GLN A 212 17.75 25.27 -9.87
C GLN A 212 19.04 26.08 -9.67
N GLU A 213 19.34 26.47 -8.44
CA GLU A 213 20.58 27.19 -8.11
C GLU A 213 21.83 26.35 -8.40
N GLU A 214 21.84 25.08 -8.00
CA GLU A 214 22.93 24.15 -8.32
C GLU A 214 23.09 23.97 -9.83
N THR A 215 21.99 23.79 -10.55
CA THR A 215 22.00 23.67 -12.02
C THR A 215 22.58 24.93 -12.67
N LEU A 216 22.25 26.12 -12.17
CA LEU A 216 22.80 27.38 -12.66
C LEU A 216 24.30 27.49 -12.37
N LYS A 217 24.75 27.12 -11.17
CA LYS A 217 26.18 27.08 -10.81
C LYS A 217 26.95 26.13 -11.73
N ILE A 218 26.42 24.94 -12.01
CA ILE A 218 27.02 23.97 -12.93
C ILE A 218 27.06 24.53 -14.37
N LYS A 219 25.99 25.18 -14.83
CA LYS A 219 25.98 25.82 -16.16
C LYS A 219 27.02 26.95 -16.27
N GLN A 220 27.18 27.74 -15.22
CA GLN A 220 28.20 28.79 -15.16
C GLN A 220 29.61 28.20 -15.15
N SER A 221 29.87 27.17 -14.35
CA SER A 221 31.19 26.51 -14.33
C SER A 221 31.54 25.86 -15.68
N LEU A 222 30.55 25.30 -16.39
CA LEU A 222 30.73 24.80 -17.76
C LEU A 222 31.10 25.91 -18.76
N LEU A 223 30.54 27.11 -18.61
CA LEU A 223 30.91 28.25 -19.45
C LEU A 223 32.31 28.76 -19.12
N ASP A 224 32.67 28.79 -17.84
CA ASP A 224 34.00 29.23 -17.41
C ASP A 224 35.10 28.25 -17.84
N LEU A 225 34.84 26.94 -17.86
CA LEU A 225 35.77 25.94 -18.37
C LEU A 225 36.05 26.07 -19.88
N LYS A 226 35.17 26.75 -20.64
CA LYS A 226 35.41 27.04 -22.07
C LYS A 226 36.27 28.29 -22.29
N ARG A 227 36.47 29.12 -21.26
CA ARG A 227 37.27 30.35 -21.34
C ARG A 227 38.76 30.03 -21.14
N PRO A 228 39.68 30.80 -21.75
CA PRO A 228 41.10 30.62 -21.50
C PRO A 228 41.43 30.84 -20.02
N VAL A 229 42.10 29.86 -19.40
CA VAL A 229 42.51 29.91 -18.00
C VAL A 229 43.89 30.57 -17.90
N ILE A 230 43.98 31.66 -17.15
CA ILE A 230 45.27 32.32 -16.84
C ILE A 230 45.83 31.70 -15.56
N PHE A 231 47.04 31.13 -15.64
CA PHE A 231 47.74 30.58 -14.49
C PHE A 231 48.63 31.65 -13.87
N GLN A 232 48.25 32.13 -12.68
CA GLN A 232 49.05 33.07 -11.87
C GLN A 232 49.65 32.40 -10.63
N VAL A 233 49.61 31.06 -10.58
CA VAL A 233 50.06 30.30 -9.41
C VAL A 233 51.58 30.38 -9.33
N SER A 234 52.09 30.81 -8.18
CA SER A 234 53.52 31.00 -7.93
C SER A 234 54.12 29.93 -7.02
N LYS A 235 53.32 28.99 -6.51
CA LYS A 235 53.72 27.92 -5.59
C LYS A 235 53.24 26.56 -6.06
N CYS A 236 53.99 25.52 -5.76
CA CYS A 236 53.64 24.14 -6.07
C CYS A 236 52.66 23.59 -5.03
N ASP A 237 51.53 23.01 -5.46
CA ASP A 237 50.48 22.51 -4.54
C ASP A 237 50.88 21.21 -3.79
N LEU A 238 52.02 20.59 -4.13
CA LEU A 238 52.55 19.40 -3.44
C LEU A 238 53.63 19.73 -2.41
N CYS A 239 54.51 20.69 -2.69
CA CYS A 239 55.68 20.99 -1.87
C CYS A 239 55.71 22.42 -1.31
N GLU A 240 54.72 23.24 -1.65
CA GLU A 240 54.51 24.65 -1.23
C GLU A 240 55.64 25.63 -1.57
N ARG A 241 56.69 25.16 -2.25
CA ARG A 241 57.83 25.97 -2.71
C ARG A 241 57.45 26.80 -3.94
N PRO A 242 58.14 27.92 -4.19
CA PRO A 242 57.96 28.69 -5.41
C PRO A 242 58.13 27.80 -6.64
N LEU A 243 57.28 28.01 -7.64
CA LEU A 243 57.30 27.24 -8.88
C LEU A 243 58.53 27.61 -9.71
N ASP A 244 59.36 26.61 -9.99
CA ASP A 244 60.53 26.72 -10.84
C ASP A 244 60.27 25.96 -12.14
N ILE A 245 60.70 26.53 -13.26
CA ILE A 245 60.55 25.92 -14.60
C ILE A 245 61.43 24.67 -14.67
N PRO A 246 60.95 23.50 -15.17
CA PRO A 246 59.66 23.25 -15.83
C PRO A 246 58.49 22.93 -14.89
N THR A 247 57.32 23.49 -15.21
CA THR A 247 56.06 23.37 -14.45
C THR A 247 54.96 22.71 -15.27
N VAL A 248 54.07 21.98 -14.60
CA VAL A 248 52.87 21.38 -15.18
C VAL A 248 51.65 22.03 -14.56
N HIS A 249 50.75 22.55 -15.41
CA HIS A 249 49.53 23.22 -15.00
C HIS A 249 48.31 22.41 -15.46
N PHE A 250 47.35 22.20 -14.55
CA PHE A 250 46.09 21.54 -14.86
C PHE A 250 44.94 22.54 -14.98
N MET A 251 43.94 22.23 -15.80
CA MET A 251 42.75 23.10 -15.96
C MET A 251 41.92 23.25 -14.67
N CYS A 252 42.14 22.39 -13.66
CA CYS A 252 41.61 22.57 -12.31
C CYS A 252 42.34 23.66 -11.50
N LYS A 253 43.26 24.42 -12.12
CA LYS A 253 44.10 25.49 -11.54
C LYS A 253 45.20 25.04 -10.58
N HIS A 254 45.39 23.73 -10.40
CA HIS A 254 46.54 23.20 -9.65
C HIS A 254 47.82 23.19 -10.51
N SER A 255 48.93 23.56 -9.88
CA SER A 255 50.23 23.74 -10.53
C SER A 255 51.32 23.00 -9.75
N PHE A 256 52.16 22.26 -10.47
CA PHE A 256 53.19 21.43 -9.86
C PHE A 256 54.53 21.59 -10.59
N HIS A 257 55.64 21.35 -9.88
CA HIS A 257 56.93 21.13 -10.54
C HIS A 257 56.90 19.80 -11.30
N GLN A 258 57.55 19.74 -12.46
CA GLN A 258 57.72 18.46 -13.17
C GLN A 258 58.40 17.40 -12.30
N ARG A 259 59.30 17.81 -11.39
CA ARG A 259 60.00 16.91 -10.45
C ARG A 259 59.12 16.38 -9.32
N CYS A 260 58.08 17.13 -8.94
CA CYS A 260 57.13 16.70 -7.91
C CYS A 260 56.08 15.74 -8.47
N MET A 261 56.01 15.63 -9.79
CA MET A 261 55.14 14.71 -10.50
C MET A 261 55.89 13.42 -10.80
N GLN A 262 55.24 12.27 -10.61
CA GLN A 262 55.75 11.00 -11.13
C GLN A 262 55.52 10.97 -12.66
N GLU A 263 56.46 10.39 -13.41
CA GLU A 263 56.53 10.49 -14.88
C GLU A 263 55.27 9.98 -15.63
N ASP A 264 54.40 9.20 -14.97
CA ASP A 264 53.22 8.58 -15.58
C ASP A 264 51.88 9.27 -15.26
N ILE A 265 51.85 10.25 -14.37
CA ILE A 265 50.58 10.84 -13.93
C ILE A 265 50.11 11.87 -14.97
N LYS A 266 49.02 11.59 -15.69
CA LYS A 266 48.38 12.54 -16.62
C LYS A 266 47.25 13.36 -16.01
N GLU A 267 47.00 13.18 -14.72
CA GLU A 267 45.86 13.74 -13.99
C GLU A 267 46.32 14.53 -12.77
N CYS A 268 45.50 15.47 -12.29
CA CYS A 268 45.84 16.20 -11.07
C CYS A 268 45.78 15.21 -9.89
N PRO A 269 46.83 15.10 -9.04
CA PRO A 269 46.82 14.17 -7.90
C PRO A 269 45.76 14.53 -6.84
N ILE A 270 45.34 15.80 -6.79
CA ILE A 270 44.35 16.30 -5.84
C ILE A 270 42.92 16.02 -6.35
N CYS A 271 42.63 16.36 -7.61
CA CYS A 271 41.29 16.21 -8.18
C CYS A 271 41.04 14.84 -8.85
N GLY A 272 42.09 14.10 -9.17
CA GLY A 272 42.05 12.77 -9.78
C GLY A 272 41.17 11.77 -9.04
N PRO A 273 41.30 11.59 -7.71
CA PRO A 273 40.48 10.61 -6.99
C PRO A 273 38.97 10.95 -7.04
N GLU A 274 38.60 12.21 -6.81
CA GLU A 274 37.20 12.65 -6.90
C GLU A 274 36.64 12.47 -8.33
N GLN A 275 37.42 12.87 -9.34
CA GLN A 275 37.02 12.74 -10.74
C GLN A 275 36.99 11.28 -11.21
N SER A 276 37.77 10.38 -10.60
CA SER A 276 37.72 8.94 -10.89
C SER A 276 36.37 8.35 -10.48
N ILE A 277 35.89 8.67 -9.26
CA ILE A 277 34.60 8.19 -8.77
C ILE A 277 33.47 8.62 -9.72
N ILE A 278 33.48 9.88 -10.16
CA ILE A 278 32.49 10.40 -11.11
C ILE A 278 32.59 9.68 -12.46
N ARG A 279 33.81 9.42 -12.96
CA ARG A 279 34.02 8.68 -14.21
C ARG A 279 33.55 7.23 -14.15
N ASP A 280 33.83 6.54 -13.05
CA ASP A 280 33.39 5.16 -12.83
C ASP A 280 31.85 5.09 -12.74
N LEU A 281 31.23 6.08 -12.10
CA LEU A 281 29.78 6.22 -12.08
C LEU A 281 29.20 6.48 -13.48
N ILE A 282 29.82 7.34 -14.30
CA ILE A 282 29.40 7.55 -15.69
C ILE A 282 29.59 6.27 -16.53
N LYS A 283 30.69 5.54 -16.32
CA LYS A 283 30.98 4.30 -17.05
C LYS A 283 29.95 3.22 -16.73
N SER A 284 29.65 3.00 -15.45
CA SER A 284 28.61 2.06 -15.03
C SER A 284 27.23 2.44 -15.57
N GLN A 285 26.89 3.74 -15.62
CA GLN A 285 25.65 4.20 -16.25
C GLN A 285 25.60 3.89 -17.75
N LYS A 286 26.70 4.07 -18.49
CA LYS A 286 26.78 3.73 -19.93
C LYS A 286 26.66 2.23 -20.18
N GLU A 287 27.30 1.41 -19.35
CA GLU A 287 27.20 -0.05 -19.44
C GLU A 287 25.76 -0.51 -19.18
N ASN A 288 25.09 0.08 -18.18
CA ASN A 288 23.68 -0.19 -17.90
C ASN A 288 22.74 0.26 -19.02
N ALA A 289 23.04 1.37 -19.70
CA ALA A 289 22.26 1.85 -20.85
C ALA A 289 22.35 0.91 -22.07
N ASN A 290 23.40 0.10 -22.20
CA ASN A 290 23.53 -0.88 -23.28
C ASN A 290 22.86 -2.23 -22.95
N ASN A 291 22.52 -2.47 -21.68
CA ASN A 291 22.03 -3.77 -21.19
C ASN A 291 20.51 -3.79 -21.00
N HIS A 292 19.74 -3.41 -22.02
CA HIS A 292 18.27 -3.39 -21.97
C HIS A 292 17.66 -4.78 -21.74
N GLU A 293 18.29 -5.85 -22.22
CA GLU A 293 17.80 -7.22 -22.05
C GLU A 293 17.88 -7.70 -20.59
N LEU A 294 18.97 -7.37 -19.89
CA LEU A 294 19.12 -7.68 -18.46
C LEU A 294 18.09 -6.93 -17.62
N TYR A 295 17.79 -5.68 -17.99
CA TYR A 295 16.75 -4.87 -17.36
C TYR A 295 15.37 -5.53 -17.50
N LEU A 296 14.98 -5.94 -18.71
CA LEU A 296 13.69 -6.58 -18.97
C LEU A 296 13.57 -7.94 -18.25
N THR A 297 14.62 -8.76 -18.30
CA THR A 297 14.66 -10.05 -17.62
C THR A 297 14.50 -9.88 -16.10
N THR A 298 15.18 -8.89 -15.52
CA THR A 298 15.10 -8.60 -14.09
C THR A 298 13.73 -8.05 -13.70
N LEU A 299 13.13 -7.19 -14.53
CA LEU A 299 11.77 -6.68 -14.33
C LEU A 299 10.72 -7.81 -14.28
N GLU A 300 10.80 -8.74 -15.23
CA GLU A 300 9.86 -9.85 -15.33
C GLU A 300 9.95 -10.77 -14.11
N SER A 301 11.16 -10.97 -13.58
CA SER A 301 11.40 -11.75 -12.37
C SER A 301 10.90 -11.09 -11.07
N LYS A 302 10.69 -9.77 -11.05
CA LYS A 302 10.25 -9.04 -9.86
C LYS A 302 8.74 -9.09 -9.66
N ARG A 303 8.32 -9.05 -8.39
CA ARG A 303 6.92 -8.92 -7.96
C ARG A 303 6.30 -7.61 -8.46
N VAL A 304 4.99 -7.63 -8.70
CA VAL A 304 4.24 -6.50 -9.28
C VAL A 304 4.48 -5.19 -8.49
N ASP A 305 4.49 -5.27 -7.17
CA ASP A 305 4.65 -4.11 -6.28
C ASP A 305 6.07 -3.52 -6.32
N GLU A 306 7.08 -4.32 -6.66
CA GLU A 306 8.49 -3.91 -6.72
C GLU A 306 8.92 -3.46 -8.12
N ARG A 307 8.10 -3.75 -9.15
CA ARG A 307 8.41 -3.36 -10.53
C ARG A 307 8.54 -1.86 -10.66
N PHE A 308 7.61 -1.08 -10.10
CA PHE A 308 7.66 0.38 -10.20
C PHE A 308 8.91 0.96 -9.53
N ASN A 309 9.25 0.49 -8.33
CA ASN A 309 10.46 0.92 -7.62
C ASN A 309 11.72 0.60 -8.41
N TYR A 310 11.78 -0.59 -9.02
CA TYR A 310 12.91 -0.96 -9.88
C TYR A 310 12.99 -0.11 -11.16
N ILE A 311 11.84 0.23 -11.77
CA ILE A 311 11.81 1.15 -12.92
C ILE A 311 12.34 2.53 -12.51
N SER A 312 11.90 3.07 -11.37
CA SER A 312 12.36 4.36 -10.84
C SER A 312 13.88 4.37 -10.57
N GLU A 313 14.39 3.29 -9.96
CA GLU A 313 15.83 3.15 -9.71
C GLU A 313 16.64 3.04 -11.01
N MET A 314 16.13 2.31 -12.00
CA MET A 314 16.81 2.19 -13.30
C MET A 314 16.68 3.47 -14.15
N PHE A 315 15.63 4.26 -13.93
CA PHE A 315 15.44 5.58 -14.54
C PHE A 315 16.51 6.57 -14.05
N SER A 316 16.78 6.62 -12.74
CA SER A 316 17.85 7.47 -12.20
C SER A 316 19.25 7.04 -12.68
N LYS A 317 19.42 5.77 -13.07
CA LYS A 317 20.66 5.22 -13.65
C LYS A 317 20.77 5.40 -15.18
N ASN A 318 19.92 6.22 -15.80
CA ASN A 318 19.96 6.58 -17.22
C ASN A 318 19.83 5.41 -18.22
N VAL A 319 19.19 4.30 -17.83
CA VAL A 319 19.05 3.11 -18.69
C VAL A 319 18.28 3.41 -19.98
N PHE A 320 17.36 4.38 -19.95
CA PHE A 320 16.47 4.71 -21.09
C PHE A 320 17.02 5.76 -22.06
N ARG A 321 18.18 6.36 -21.79
CA ARG A 321 18.72 7.41 -22.64
C ARG A 321 19.52 6.78 -23.78
N LYS A 322 18.96 6.81 -25.00
CA LYS A 322 19.77 6.60 -26.21
C LYS A 322 20.78 7.75 -26.30
N LEU A 323 22.06 7.41 -26.17
CA LEU A 323 23.17 8.34 -26.39
C LEU A 323 23.41 8.56 -27.88
#